data_AF-A0A8J6KU74-F1
#
_entry.id   AF-A0A8J6KU74-F1
#
_cell.length_a   1.000
_cell.length_b   1.000
_cell.length_c   1.000
_cell.angle_alpha   90.00
_cell.angle_beta   90.00
_cell.angle_gamma   90.00
#
_symmetry.space_group_name_H-M   'P 1'
#
loop_
_entity.id
_entity.type
_entity.pdbx_description
1 polymer ?
#
loop_
_entity_poly.entity_id
_entity_poly.type
_entity_poly.pdbx_seq_one_letter_code
_entity_poly.pdbx_strand_id
1 'polypeptide(L)'
;METSKAAKEQMLVKQHKQVWWQELERLQGTRCKLESEIKSCLNEDSLGNECFCELMNFEKELAEQWCTYLKAVIHPIHQLITHLKRQRQTSQHAPCHTGSNSAMVLEEVDFVRKQSKAVFENLNQEQQELEKDLSAWSVKLLDYSSEEKANLLSEHPTELETLECPYPDLKSSVLNEFWNLTEKYQKKLEDFDLQLEDIRRNFQLSEEEQWIYQAVLDQYPGNLLGRRTLYLDMLQRYFPHKSRHLLVEHEKYCDQYHFAGEQRRILVDNWTKSRKDFIQKALLTLLEACAAHEMESTLAKDRKRQQELCADLKAKVPLSSRVSTFVMAVTLFIV
;
A
#
# COMPACT_ATOMS: atom_id res chain seq x y z
N MET A 1 53.23 -10.48 -3.80
CA MET A 1 51.86 -10.71 -4.33
C MET A 1 50.79 -10.46 -3.26
N GLU A 2 51.00 -10.91 -2.01
CA GLU A 2 50.07 -10.69 -0.89
C GLU A 2 49.87 -9.23 -0.49
N THR A 3 50.93 -8.41 -0.53
CA THR A 3 50.85 -6.96 -0.24
C THR A 3 49.93 -6.20 -1.21
N SER A 4 49.90 -6.59 -2.49
CA SER A 4 48.99 -6.01 -3.49
C SER A 4 47.53 -6.44 -3.26
N LYS A 5 47.30 -7.68 -2.80
CA LYS A 5 45.95 -8.18 -2.46
C LYS A 5 45.40 -7.48 -1.21
N ALA A 6 46.23 -7.32 -0.18
CA ALA A 6 45.87 -6.60 1.04
C ALA A 6 45.55 -5.12 0.77
N ALA A 7 46.32 -4.45 -0.11
CA ALA A 7 46.06 -3.07 -0.48
C ALA A 7 44.71 -2.90 -1.22
N LYS A 8 44.37 -3.82 -2.12
CA LYS A 8 43.06 -3.84 -2.81
C LYS A 8 41.91 -4.05 -1.83
N GLU A 9 42.08 -4.98 -0.90
CA GLU A 9 41.10 -5.25 0.15
C GLU A 9 40.86 -4.02 1.05
N GLN A 10 41.94 -3.35 1.47
CA GLN A 10 41.83 -2.12 2.26
C GLN A 10 41.11 -1.00 1.49
N MET A 11 41.33 -0.89 0.18
CA MET A 11 40.61 0.07 -0.66
C MET A 11 39.11 -0.25 -0.73
N LEU A 12 38.73 -1.50 -0.95
CA LEU A 12 37.32 -1.92 -0.98
C LEU A 12 36.63 -1.65 0.36
N VAL A 13 37.26 -2.01 1.48
CA VAL A 13 36.71 -1.74 2.81
C VAL A 13 36.52 -0.23 3.06
N LYS A 14 37.43 0.62 2.57
CA LYS A 14 37.25 2.08 2.65
C LYS A 14 36.03 2.55 1.86
N GLN A 15 35.82 1.99 0.66
CA GLN A 15 34.65 2.32 -0.17
C GLN A 15 33.34 1.88 0.50
N HIS A 16 33.26 0.66 1.04
CA HIS A 16 32.09 0.19 1.78
C HIS A 16 31.79 1.04 3.01
N LYS A 17 32.81 1.40 3.79
CA LYS A 17 32.64 2.30 4.94
C LYS A 17 32.07 3.65 4.52
N GLN A 18 32.53 4.22 3.41
CA GLN A 18 31.99 5.47 2.90
C GLN A 18 30.52 5.34 2.52
N VAL A 19 30.14 4.26 1.82
CA VAL A 19 28.74 3.97 1.46
C VAL A 19 27.89 3.86 2.72
N TRP A 20 28.32 3.09 3.72
CA TRP A 20 27.57 2.95 4.97
C TRP A 20 27.41 4.24 5.75
N TRP A 21 28.42 5.12 5.75
CA TRP A 21 28.31 6.44 6.36
C TRP A 21 27.26 7.31 5.67
N GLN A 22 27.25 7.32 4.33
CA GLN A 22 26.25 8.05 3.55
C GLN A 22 24.85 7.48 3.77
N GLU A 23 24.73 6.16 3.82
CA GLU A 23 23.47 5.49 4.07
C GLU A 23 22.94 5.75 5.48
N LEU A 24 23.80 5.76 6.50
CA LEU A 24 23.43 6.14 7.85
C LEU A 24 22.87 7.57 7.90
N GLU A 25 23.53 8.52 7.23
CA GLU A 25 23.07 9.91 7.14
C GLU A 25 21.71 10.00 6.42
N ARG A 26 21.55 9.29 5.30
CA ARG A 26 20.28 9.21 4.56
C ARG A 26 19.16 8.63 5.40
N LEU A 27 19.41 7.53 6.12
CA LEU A 27 18.43 6.87 6.99
C LEU A 27 18.06 7.76 8.18
N GLN A 28 19.03 8.46 8.78
CA GLN A 28 18.76 9.44 9.84
C GLN A 28 17.88 10.57 9.34
N GLY A 29 18.19 11.15 8.17
CA GLY A 29 17.38 12.21 7.56
C GLY A 29 15.97 11.73 7.22
N THR A 30 15.85 10.52 6.65
CA THR A 30 14.55 9.91 6.30
C THR A 30 13.71 9.66 7.55
N ARG A 31 14.33 9.11 8.60
CA ARG A 31 13.67 8.90 9.89
C ARG A 31 13.17 10.21 10.48
N CYS A 32 14.02 11.25 10.57
CA CYS A 32 13.61 12.54 11.10
C CYS A 32 12.46 13.16 10.30
N LYS A 33 12.47 13.01 8.96
CA LYS A 33 11.37 13.47 8.10
C LYS A 33 10.08 12.70 8.39
N LEU A 34 10.11 11.36 8.38
CA LEU A 34 8.94 10.53 8.65
C LEU A 34 8.39 10.77 10.06
N GLU A 35 9.25 10.87 11.07
CA GLU A 35 8.85 11.21 12.44
C GLU A 35 8.16 12.58 12.50
N SER A 36 8.62 13.56 11.72
CA SER A 36 7.96 14.87 11.63
C SER A 36 6.61 14.81 10.92
N GLU A 37 6.48 14.01 9.86
CA GLU A 37 5.23 13.80 9.13
C GLU A 37 4.19 13.06 9.99
N ILE A 38 4.62 12.02 10.73
CA ILE A 38 3.78 11.31 11.70
C ILE A 38 3.30 12.28 12.78
N LYS A 39 4.21 13.06 13.38
CA LYS A 39 3.85 14.07 14.38
C LYS A 39 2.89 15.12 13.81
N SER A 40 3.11 15.58 12.57
CA SER A 40 2.21 16.51 11.89
C SER A 40 0.82 15.89 11.73
N CYS A 41 0.74 14.64 11.24
CA CYS A 41 -0.52 13.92 11.06
C CYS A 41 -1.26 13.69 12.38
N LEU A 42 -0.54 13.49 13.49
CA LEU A 42 -1.12 13.33 14.83
C LEU A 42 -1.54 14.68 15.45
N ASN A 43 -0.95 15.79 15.02
CA ASN A 43 -1.21 17.14 15.53
C ASN A 43 -2.22 17.93 14.70
N GLU A 44 -2.32 17.69 13.38
CA GLU A 44 -3.33 18.30 12.49
C GLU A 44 -4.72 17.71 12.82
N ASP A 45 -5.47 18.43 13.66
CA ASP A 45 -6.88 18.20 13.99
C ASP A 45 -7.25 16.75 14.36
N SER A 46 -6.61 16.23 15.41
CA SER A 46 -7.06 15.07 16.20
C SER A 46 -8.42 15.25 16.91
N LEU A 47 -9.23 16.22 16.49
CA LEU A 47 -10.53 16.58 17.08
C LEU A 47 -11.67 15.59 16.77
N GLY A 48 -11.40 14.41 16.21
CA GLY A 48 -12.49 13.48 15.89
C GLY A 48 -12.18 12.01 15.68
N ASN A 49 -10.94 11.54 15.83
CA ASN A 49 -10.61 10.13 15.58
C ASN A 49 -10.04 9.46 16.84
N GLU A 50 -10.91 8.70 17.52
CA GLU A 50 -10.63 7.93 18.74
C GLU A 50 -9.41 7.00 18.59
N CYS A 51 -9.17 6.48 17.38
CA CYS A 51 -8.03 5.63 17.06
C CYS A 51 -6.66 6.34 17.25
N PHE A 52 -6.54 7.62 16.89
CA PHE A 52 -5.28 8.35 17.08
C PHE A 52 -4.99 8.62 18.56
N CYS A 53 -6.03 8.83 19.37
CA CYS A 53 -5.91 8.97 20.82
C CYS A 53 -5.40 7.67 21.46
N GLU A 54 -5.90 6.51 21.03
CA GLU A 54 -5.41 5.22 21.48
C GLU A 54 -3.93 5.00 21.11
N LEU A 55 -3.53 5.33 19.87
CA LEU A 55 -2.12 5.23 19.44
C LEU A 55 -1.19 6.12 20.27
N MET A 56 -1.59 7.35 20.58
CA MET A 56 -0.81 8.24 21.46
C MET A 56 -0.70 7.70 22.89
N ASN A 57 -1.76 7.06 23.41
CA ASN A 57 -1.72 6.40 24.71
C ASN A 57 -0.75 5.21 24.70
N PHE A 58 -0.77 4.39 23.64
CA PHE A 58 0.19 3.30 23.46
C PHE A 58 1.64 3.80 23.36
N GLU A 59 1.91 4.88 22.62
CA GLU A 59 3.26 5.47 22.55
C GLU A 59 3.76 5.87 23.95
N LYS A 60 2.90 6.51 24.73
CA LYS A 60 3.23 6.93 26.10
C LYS A 60 3.49 5.72 27.00
N GLU A 61 2.63 4.70 26.94
CA GLU A 61 2.81 3.48 27.72
C GLU A 61 4.12 2.77 27.35
N LEU A 62 4.42 2.65 26.05
CA LEU A 62 5.69 2.08 25.57
C LEU A 62 6.90 2.87 26.04
N ALA A 63 6.83 4.21 26.04
CA ALA A 63 7.91 5.05 26.55
C ALA A 63 8.15 4.85 28.05
N GLU A 64 7.08 4.69 28.84
CA GLU A 64 7.14 4.40 30.28
C GLU A 64 7.69 3.00 30.55
N GLN A 65 7.23 1.99 29.81
CA GLN A 65 7.75 0.62 29.87
C GLN A 65 9.23 0.57 29.50
N TRP A 66 9.63 1.27 28.43
CA TRP A 66 11.03 1.36 28.00
C TRP A 66 11.93 2.02 29.05
N CYS A 67 11.46 3.10 29.67
CA CYS A 67 12.19 3.74 30.78
C CYS A 67 12.33 2.79 31.97
N THR A 68 11.31 2.02 32.28
CA THR A 68 11.31 1.02 33.37
C THR A 68 12.29 -0.10 33.07
N TYR A 69 12.27 -0.61 31.83
CA TYR A 69 13.21 -1.61 31.34
C TYR A 69 14.66 -1.12 31.42
N LEU A 70 14.95 0.06 30.88
CA LEU A 70 16.30 0.63 30.92
C LEU A 70 16.79 0.78 32.36
N LYS A 71 15.93 1.21 33.29
CA LYS A 71 16.26 1.25 34.72
C LYS A 71 16.57 -0.16 35.25
N ALA A 72 15.75 -1.17 34.95
CA ALA A 72 15.95 -2.53 35.44
C ALA A 72 17.25 -3.18 34.93
N VAL A 73 17.72 -2.84 33.74
CA VAL A 73 18.96 -3.40 33.15
C VAL A 73 20.20 -2.56 33.46
N ILE A 74 20.12 -1.24 33.29
CA ILE A 74 21.29 -0.36 33.35
C ILE A 74 21.65 -0.02 34.81
N HIS A 75 20.67 0.12 35.69
CA HIS A 75 20.90 0.52 37.07
C HIS A 75 21.73 -0.52 37.87
N PRO A 76 21.41 -1.83 37.83
CA PRO A 76 22.22 -2.84 38.52
C PRO A 76 23.67 -2.91 38.01
N ILE A 77 23.87 -2.74 36.69
CA ILE A 77 25.21 -2.72 36.08
C ILE A 77 26.00 -1.49 36.57
N HIS A 78 25.39 -0.30 36.58
CA HIS A 78 26.05 0.90 37.10
C HIS A 78 26.35 0.83 38.60
N GLN A 79 25.43 0.26 39.39
CA GLN A 79 25.65 0.03 40.81
C GLN A 79 26.84 -0.90 41.04
N LEU A 80 26.91 -2.02 40.31
CA LEU A 80 28.03 -2.97 40.36
C LEU A 80 29.36 -2.30 40.00
N ILE A 81 29.40 -1.54 38.89
CA ILE A 81 30.61 -0.80 38.46
C ILE A 81 31.04 0.20 39.55
N THR A 82 30.10 0.91 40.15
CA THR A 82 30.39 1.91 41.19
C THR A 82 30.91 1.26 42.46
N HIS A 83 30.31 0.14 42.87
CA HIS A 83 30.74 -0.62 44.04
C HIS A 83 32.13 -1.22 43.87
N LEU A 84 32.40 -1.84 42.72
CA LEU A 84 33.72 -2.37 42.35
C LEU A 84 34.80 -1.26 42.34
N LYS A 85 34.47 -0.07 41.82
CA LYS A 85 35.38 1.09 41.85
C LYS A 85 35.69 1.55 43.28
N ARG A 86 34.69 1.63 44.16
CA ARG A 86 34.89 1.99 45.58
C ARG A 86 35.76 0.97 46.29
N GLN A 87 35.47 -0.33 46.16
CA GLN A 87 36.29 -1.37 46.79
C GLN A 87 37.75 -1.35 46.33
N ARG A 88 38.00 -1.09 45.04
CA ARG A 88 39.36 -0.94 44.51
C ARG A 88 40.10 0.23 45.17
N GLN A 89 39.43 1.35 45.37
CA GLN A 89 39.99 2.53 46.05
C GLN A 89 40.24 2.25 47.54
N THR A 90 39.34 1.57 48.23
CA THR A 90 39.49 1.20 49.65
C THR A 90 40.62 0.19 49.87
N SER A 91 40.83 -0.76 48.94
CA SER A 91 41.97 -1.70 48.97
C SER A 91 43.33 -1.03 48.74
N GLN A 92 43.37 0.14 48.09
CA GLN A 92 44.62 0.88 47.86
C GLN A 92 45.08 1.71 49.08
N HIS A 93 44.22 1.91 50.08
CA HIS A 93 44.48 2.82 51.22
C HIS A 93 44.51 2.14 52.60
N ALA A 94 44.31 0.82 52.71
CA ALA A 94 44.26 0.10 54.00
C ALA A 94 45.47 -0.85 54.20
N PRO A 95 46.13 -0.86 55.38
CA PRO A 95 47.11 -1.89 55.73
C PRO A 95 46.41 -3.23 55.93
N CYS A 96 46.96 -4.25 55.30
CA CYS A 96 46.62 -5.67 55.33
C CYS A 96 46.00 -6.15 56.66
N HIS A 97 44.68 -6.16 56.79
CA HIS A 97 43.95 -7.11 57.63
C HIS A 97 42.56 -7.39 57.05
N THR A 98 42.16 -8.65 57.19
CA THR A 98 40.89 -9.28 56.82
C THR A 98 40.77 -9.68 55.35
N GLY A 99 41.16 -10.93 55.07
CA GLY A 99 40.63 -11.67 53.94
C GLY A 99 39.10 -11.78 54.03
N SER A 100 38.48 -11.96 52.85
CA SER A 100 37.04 -12.22 52.66
C SER A 100 36.15 -11.04 52.23
N ASN A 101 36.57 -10.24 51.24
CA ASN A 101 35.62 -9.47 50.40
C ASN A 101 35.50 -10.03 48.96
N SER A 102 36.36 -10.96 48.54
CA SER A 102 36.35 -11.52 47.17
C SER A 102 35.11 -12.39 46.90
N ALA A 103 34.68 -13.19 47.88
CA ALA A 103 33.52 -14.07 47.75
C ALA A 103 32.20 -13.28 47.58
N MET A 104 32.00 -12.22 48.38
CA MET A 104 30.82 -11.35 48.26
C MET A 104 30.75 -10.62 46.91
N VAL A 105 31.91 -10.21 46.37
CA VAL A 105 31.97 -9.56 45.05
C VAL A 105 31.62 -10.52 43.92
N LEU A 106 32.11 -11.76 44.00
CA LEU A 106 31.74 -12.82 43.05
C LEU A 106 30.24 -13.12 43.10
N GLU A 107 29.65 -13.20 44.30
CA GLU A 107 28.21 -13.38 44.48
C GLU A 107 27.40 -12.21 43.89
N GLU A 108 27.83 -10.96 44.09
CA GLU A 108 27.16 -9.78 43.56
C GLU A 108 27.25 -9.69 42.02
N VAL A 109 28.41 -10.02 41.44
CA VAL A 109 28.59 -10.13 39.97
C VAL A 109 27.71 -11.24 39.40
N ASP A 110 27.67 -12.41 40.04
CA ASP A 110 26.85 -13.53 39.59
C ASP A 110 25.36 -13.23 39.73
N PHE A 111 24.95 -12.49 40.76
CA PHE A 111 23.59 -12.02 40.93
C PHE A 111 23.17 -11.08 39.79
N VAL A 112 23.96 -10.04 39.48
CA VAL A 112 23.67 -9.10 38.38
C VAL A 112 23.70 -9.80 37.02
N ARG A 113 24.60 -10.79 36.83
CA ARG A 113 24.64 -11.61 35.61
C ARG A 113 23.38 -12.46 35.46
N LYS A 114 22.94 -13.14 36.52
CA LYS A 114 21.70 -13.94 36.52
C LYS A 114 20.48 -13.06 36.27
N GLN A 115 20.41 -11.90 36.92
CA GLN A 115 19.35 -10.92 36.70
C GLN A 115 19.32 -10.45 35.24
N SER A 116 20.46 -10.02 34.69
CA SER A 116 20.54 -9.56 33.30
C SER A 116 20.12 -10.67 32.33
N LYS A 117 20.60 -11.90 32.54
CA LYS A 117 20.23 -13.06 31.73
C LYS A 117 18.71 -13.32 31.76
N ALA A 118 18.09 -13.29 32.94
CA ALA A 118 16.64 -13.47 33.07
C ALA A 118 15.85 -12.37 32.34
N VAL A 119 16.30 -11.11 32.40
CA VAL A 119 15.66 -10.01 31.66
C VAL A 119 15.78 -10.23 30.14
N PHE A 120 16.95 -10.65 29.64
CA PHE A 120 17.13 -10.94 28.22
C PHE A 120 16.31 -12.15 27.75
N GLU A 121 16.18 -13.19 28.57
CA GLU A 121 15.34 -14.35 28.27
C GLU A 121 13.86 -13.95 28.18
N ASN A 122 13.37 -13.13 29.11
CA ASN A 122 12.01 -12.61 29.05
C ASN A 122 11.76 -11.75 27.80
N LEU A 123 12.69 -10.85 27.45
CA LEU A 123 12.56 -10.05 26.22
C LEU A 123 12.54 -10.91 24.96
N ASN A 124 13.39 -11.94 24.91
CA ASN A 124 13.43 -12.84 23.77
C ASN A 124 12.10 -13.62 23.64
N GLN A 125 11.48 -13.96 24.77
CA GLN A 125 10.15 -14.57 24.78
C GLN A 125 9.07 -13.59 24.30
N GLU A 126 9.05 -12.36 24.81
CA GLU A 126 8.12 -11.30 24.36
C GLU A 126 8.28 -11.02 22.86
N GLN A 127 9.52 -10.94 22.37
CA GLN A 127 9.82 -10.78 20.95
C GLN A 127 9.22 -11.93 20.12
N GLN A 128 9.43 -13.18 20.54
CA GLN A 128 8.90 -14.35 19.84
C GLN A 128 7.37 -14.37 19.82
N GLU A 129 6.72 -13.95 20.90
CA GLU A 129 5.26 -13.83 20.98
C GLU A 129 4.74 -12.74 20.03
N LEU A 130 5.36 -11.57 20.02
CA LEU A 130 5.04 -10.48 19.10
C LEU A 130 5.27 -10.87 17.63
N GLU A 131 6.38 -11.53 17.31
CA GLU A 131 6.68 -12.03 15.97
C GLU A 131 5.63 -13.05 15.50
N LYS A 132 5.17 -13.92 16.41
CA LYS A 132 4.11 -14.89 16.13
C LYS A 132 2.77 -14.19 15.88
N ASP A 133 2.40 -13.21 16.70
CA ASP A 133 1.17 -12.45 16.53
C ASP A 133 1.20 -11.64 15.22
N LEU A 134 2.31 -10.96 14.92
CA LEU A 134 2.53 -10.26 13.65
C LEU A 134 2.45 -11.20 12.45
N SER A 135 3.00 -12.41 12.55
CA SER A 135 2.90 -13.43 11.50
C SER A 135 1.46 -13.91 11.30
N ALA A 136 0.68 -14.02 12.37
CA ALA A 136 -0.75 -14.34 12.24
C ALA A 136 -1.54 -13.20 11.58
N TRP A 137 -1.16 -11.96 11.83
CA TRP A 137 -1.73 -10.78 11.16
C TRP A 137 -1.30 -10.66 9.70
N SER A 138 -0.07 -10.99 9.35
CA SER A 138 0.40 -10.91 7.96
C SER A 138 -0.37 -11.85 7.04
N VAL A 139 -0.72 -13.06 7.51
CA VAL A 139 -1.61 -13.98 6.79
C VAL A 139 -2.98 -13.36 6.56
N LYS A 140 -3.59 -12.76 7.60
CA LYS A 140 -4.88 -12.07 7.47
C LYS A 140 -4.81 -10.88 6.51
N LEU A 141 -3.70 -10.13 6.52
CA LEU A 141 -3.50 -8.95 5.67
C LEU A 141 -3.27 -9.32 4.20
N LEU A 142 -2.63 -10.47 3.95
CA LEU A 142 -2.52 -11.07 2.61
C LEU A 142 -3.88 -11.51 2.09
N ASP A 143 -4.74 -12.08 2.94
CA ASP A 143 -6.12 -12.42 2.58
C ASP A 143 -6.90 -11.16 2.18
N TYR A 144 -6.81 -10.08 2.97
CA TYR A 144 -7.42 -8.78 2.62
C TYR A 144 -6.86 -8.18 1.32
N SER A 145 -5.54 -8.25 1.09
CA SER A 145 -4.93 -7.77 -0.16
C SER A 145 -5.37 -8.59 -1.38
N SER A 146 -5.64 -9.89 -1.22
CA SER A 146 -6.14 -10.74 -2.29
C SER A 146 -7.60 -10.41 -2.59
N GLU A 147 -8.40 -10.17 -1.54
CA GLU A 147 -9.79 -9.78 -1.63
C GLU A 147 -9.96 -8.38 -2.24
N GLU A 148 -9.15 -7.40 -1.83
CA GLU A 148 -9.08 -6.07 -2.47
C GLU A 148 -8.70 -6.15 -3.95
N LYS A 149 -7.74 -7.00 -4.34
CA LYS A 149 -7.38 -7.20 -5.74
C LYS A 149 -8.53 -7.77 -6.57
N ALA A 150 -9.31 -8.70 -6.02
CA ALA A 150 -10.50 -9.24 -6.66
C ALA A 150 -11.64 -8.20 -6.70
N ASN A 151 -11.74 -7.34 -5.68
CA ASN A 151 -12.77 -6.30 -5.56
C ASN A 151 -12.52 -5.10 -6.48
N LEU A 152 -11.27 -4.69 -6.68
CA LEU A 152 -10.89 -3.53 -7.51
C LEU A 152 -11.36 -3.64 -8.97
N LEU A 153 -11.50 -4.86 -9.49
CA LEU A 153 -12.00 -5.11 -10.84
C LEU A 153 -13.48 -5.54 -10.87
N SER A 154 -14.04 -6.02 -9.76
CA SER A 154 -15.45 -6.47 -9.68
C SER A 154 -16.42 -5.38 -9.25
N GLU A 155 -15.93 -4.17 -8.94
CA GLU A 155 -16.78 -3.01 -8.63
C GLU A 155 -17.79 -2.74 -9.75
N HIS A 156 -19.07 -2.95 -9.42
CA HIS A 156 -20.19 -2.63 -10.27
C HIS A 156 -20.21 -1.13 -10.60
N PRO A 157 -20.54 -0.73 -11.85
CA PRO A 157 -20.74 0.66 -12.20
C PRO A 157 -22.11 1.12 -11.70
N THR A 158 -22.20 1.37 -10.38
CA THR A 158 -23.43 1.80 -9.69
C THR A 158 -24.08 3.02 -10.36
N GLU A 159 -23.26 3.91 -10.92
CA GLU A 159 -23.70 5.10 -11.66
C GLU A 159 -24.50 4.74 -12.93
N LEU A 160 -24.16 3.63 -13.59
CA LEU A 160 -24.88 3.14 -14.78
C LEU A 160 -26.12 2.32 -14.40
N GLU A 161 -26.07 1.60 -13.28
CA GLU A 161 -27.19 0.78 -12.81
C GLU A 161 -28.36 1.64 -12.31
N THR A 162 -28.07 2.73 -11.59
CA THR A 162 -29.07 3.63 -11.02
C THR A 162 -29.76 4.53 -12.05
N LEU A 163 -29.19 4.70 -13.24
CA LEU A 163 -29.76 5.55 -14.28
C LEU A 163 -31.01 4.89 -14.91
N GLU A 164 -32.16 5.56 -14.83
CA GLU A 164 -33.36 5.14 -15.56
C GLU A 164 -33.20 5.47 -17.05
N CYS A 165 -33.32 4.46 -17.91
CA CYS A 165 -33.19 4.60 -19.36
C CYS A 165 -34.42 3.98 -20.06
N PRO A 166 -35.08 4.72 -20.98
CA PRO A 166 -36.25 4.21 -21.71
C PRO A 166 -35.90 3.12 -22.74
N TYR A 167 -34.60 2.92 -23.02
CA TYR A 167 -34.10 1.90 -23.95
C TYR A 167 -33.32 0.81 -23.18
N PRO A 168 -33.98 -0.27 -22.73
CA PRO A 168 -33.34 -1.32 -21.93
C PRO A 168 -32.24 -2.06 -22.71
N ASP A 169 -32.39 -2.21 -24.03
CA ASP A 169 -31.38 -2.88 -24.87
C ASP A 169 -30.09 -2.06 -24.96
N LEU A 170 -30.20 -0.73 -25.05
CA LEU A 170 -29.05 0.17 -25.05
C LEU A 170 -28.31 0.11 -23.70
N LYS A 171 -29.06 0.19 -22.59
CA LYS A 171 -28.49 0.06 -21.24
C LYS A 171 -27.77 -1.28 -21.06
N SER A 172 -28.39 -2.38 -21.50
CA SER A 172 -27.80 -3.72 -21.42
C SER A 172 -26.55 -3.84 -22.30
N SER A 173 -26.55 -3.25 -23.51
CA SER A 173 -25.39 -3.23 -24.39
C SER A 173 -24.22 -2.47 -23.78
N VAL A 174 -24.46 -1.32 -23.16
CA VAL A 174 -23.44 -0.51 -22.49
C VAL A 174 -22.83 -1.25 -21.30
N LEU A 175 -23.67 -1.91 -20.48
CA LEU A 175 -23.19 -2.74 -19.37
C LEU A 175 -22.38 -3.94 -19.86
N ASN A 176 -22.80 -4.61 -20.94
CA ASN A 176 -22.04 -5.72 -21.51
C ASN A 176 -20.66 -5.27 -22.02
N GLU A 177 -20.57 -4.11 -22.67
CA GLU A 177 -19.28 -3.55 -23.09
C GLU A 177 -18.39 -3.19 -21.90
N PHE A 178 -18.97 -2.73 -20.79
CA PHE A 178 -18.23 -2.52 -19.54
C PHE A 178 -17.62 -3.84 -19.04
N TRP A 179 -18.43 -4.91 -18.93
CA TRP A 179 -17.96 -6.21 -18.49
C TRP A 179 -16.90 -6.80 -19.43
N ASN A 180 -17.07 -6.65 -20.74
CA ASN A 180 -16.07 -7.06 -21.73
C ASN A 180 -14.74 -6.30 -21.56
N LEU A 181 -14.80 -5.01 -21.21
CA LEU A 181 -13.60 -4.22 -20.91
C LEU A 181 -12.92 -4.74 -19.63
N THR A 182 -13.68 -4.91 -18.55
CA THR A 182 -13.18 -5.44 -17.27
C THR A 182 -12.52 -6.79 -17.44
N GLU A 183 -13.18 -7.74 -18.13
CA GLU A 183 -12.68 -9.09 -18.35
C GLU A 183 -11.34 -9.09 -19.11
N LYS A 184 -11.17 -8.18 -20.09
CA LYS A 184 -9.90 -8.03 -20.82
C LYS A 184 -8.76 -7.56 -19.91
N TYR A 185 -9.03 -6.65 -18.98
CA TYR A 185 -8.03 -6.20 -18.01
C TYR A 185 -7.72 -7.29 -16.98
N GLN A 186 -8.75 -8.00 -16.51
CA GLN A 186 -8.60 -9.11 -15.58
C GLN A 186 -7.72 -10.22 -16.14
N LYS A 187 -7.99 -10.70 -17.36
CA LYS A 187 -7.17 -11.74 -18.02
C LYS A 187 -5.70 -11.33 -18.12
N LYS A 188 -5.42 -10.09 -18.50
CA LYS A 188 -4.04 -9.57 -18.56
C LYS A 188 -3.38 -9.48 -17.19
N LEU A 189 -4.15 -9.15 -16.15
CA LEU A 189 -3.66 -9.12 -14.77
C LEU A 189 -3.30 -10.51 -14.29
N GLU A 190 -4.14 -11.50 -14.57
CA GLU A 190 -3.88 -12.92 -14.28
C GLU A 190 -2.63 -13.42 -15.03
N ASP A 191 -2.45 -13.04 -16.30
CA ASP A 191 -1.23 -13.36 -17.06
C ASP A 191 0.04 -12.79 -16.39
N PHE A 192 -0.01 -11.55 -15.92
CA PHE A 192 1.11 -10.95 -15.18
C PHE A 192 1.34 -11.60 -13.82
N ASP A 193 0.28 -11.98 -13.10
CA ASP A 193 0.39 -12.68 -11.83
C ASP A 193 1.03 -14.07 -12.01
N LEU A 194 0.66 -14.80 -13.06
CA LEU A 194 1.32 -16.05 -13.44
C LEU A 194 2.78 -15.85 -13.84
N GLN A 195 3.08 -14.80 -14.60
CA GLN A 195 4.45 -14.46 -14.97
C GLN A 195 5.32 -14.15 -13.75
N LEU A 196 4.80 -13.38 -12.80
CA LEU A 196 5.50 -13.02 -11.56
C LEU A 196 5.78 -14.25 -10.70
N GLU A 197 4.80 -15.14 -10.58
CA GLU A 197 4.94 -16.40 -9.85
C GLU A 197 5.98 -17.33 -10.51
N ASP A 198 5.99 -17.42 -11.85
CA ASP A 198 7.01 -18.18 -12.58
C ASP A 198 8.43 -17.63 -12.37
N ILE A 199 8.61 -16.31 -12.44
CA ILE A 199 9.90 -15.67 -12.16
C ILE A 199 10.32 -15.94 -10.70
N ARG A 200 9.40 -15.81 -9.75
CA ARG A 200 9.68 -16.04 -8.32
C ARG A 200 10.13 -17.47 -8.04
N ARG A 201 9.56 -18.47 -8.73
CA ARG A 201 9.98 -19.88 -8.60
C ARG A 201 11.42 -20.14 -9.04
N ASN A 202 11.96 -19.31 -9.91
CA ASN A 202 13.36 -19.39 -10.34
C ASN A 202 14.34 -18.78 -9.33
N PHE A 203 13.86 -18.15 -8.25
CA PHE A 203 14.72 -17.62 -7.21
C PHE A 203 15.36 -18.76 -6.39
N GLN A 204 16.69 -18.79 -6.39
CA GLN A 204 17.48 -19.79 -5.65
C GLN A 204 17.90 -19.32 -4.25
N LEU A 205 17.48 -18.12 -3.85
CA LEU A 205 17.71 -17.54 -2.53
C LEU A 205 16.48 -17.77 -1.66
N SER A 206 16.66 -18.06 -0.37
CA SER A 206 15.55 -18.08 0.61
C SER A 206 14.94 -16.68 0.76
N GLU A 207 13.78 -16.57 1.39
CA GLU A 207 13.13 -15.27 1.64
C GLU A 207 14.02 -14.32 2.48
N GLU A 208 14.68 -14.85 3.52
CA GLU A 208 15.66 -14.10 4.31
C GLU A 208 16.86 -13.66 3.45
N GLU A 209 17.39 -14.56 2.61
CA GLU A 209 18.50 -14.25 1.72
C GLU A 209 18.10 -13.19 0.67
N GLN A 210 16.87 -13.23 0.15
CA GLN A 210 16.31 -12.23 -0.75
C GLN A 210 16.18 -10.87 -0.08
N TRP A 211 15.71 -10.84 1.17
CA TRP A 211 15.64 -9.61 1.95
C TRP A 211 17.02 -8.99 2.17
N ILE A 212 18.00 -9.81 2.57
CA ILE A 212 19.40 -9.35 2.71
C ILE A 212 19.93 -8.84 1.36
N TYR A 213 19.64 -9.56 0.28
CA TYR A 213 20.06 -9.16 -1.07
C TYR A 213 19.53 -7.76 -1.39
N GLN A 214 18.22 -7.54 -1.25
CA GLN A 214 17.58 -6.26 -1.52
C GLN A 214 18.10 -5.16 -0.60
N ALA A 215 18.19 -5.42 0.70
CA ALA A 215 18.71 -4.47 1.68
C ALA A 215 20.15 -4.03 1.35
N VAL A 216 20.99 -4.95 0.89
CA VAL A 216 22.34 -4.61 0.42
C VAL A 216 22.27 -3.78 -0.85
N LEU A 217 21.40 -4.06 -1.82
CA LEU A 217 21.27 -3.23 -3.02
C LEU A 217 20.86 -1.79 -2.71
N ASP A 218 19.94 -1.61 -1.76
CA ASP A 218 19.38 -0.31 -1.37
C ASP A 218 20.40 0.57 -0.65
N GLN A 219 21.35 -0.02 0.08
CA GLN A 219 22.46 0.71 0.73
C GLN A 219 23.40 1.38 -0.28
N TYR A 220 23.45 0.90 -1.53
CA TYR A 220 24.39 1.38 -2.54
C TYR A 220 23.63 2.25 -3.55
N PRO A 221 23.85 3.57 -3.57
CA PRO A 221 23.06 4.47 -4.41
C PRO A 221 23.37 4.31 -5.91
N GLY A 222 22.37 4.58 -6.75
CA GLY A 222 22.42 4.38 -8.21
C GLY A 222 23.52 5.19 -8.93
N ASN A 223 23.89 6.34 -8.38
CA ASN A 223 24.92 7.24 -8.94
C ASN A 223 26.37 6.85 -8.55
N LEU A 224 26.55 5.80 -7.76
CA LEU A 224 27.86 5.35 -7.31
C LEU A 224 28.68 4.73 -8.45
N LEU A 225 29.89 5.23 -8.70
CA LEU A 225 30.80 4.64 -9.67
C LEU A 225 31.17 3.22 -9.26
N GLY A 226 30.96 2.26 -10.17
CA GLY A 226 31.23 0.86 -9.88
C GLY A 226 30.27 0.23 -8.85
N ARG A 227 29.08 0.82 -8.63
CA ARG A 227 28.01 0.32 -7.75
C ARG A 227 27.89 -1.20 -7.78
N ARG A 228 27.76 -1.77 -8.99
CA ARG A 228 27.63 -3.20 -9.24
C ARG A 228 28.78 -4.04 -8.71
N THR A 229 30.00 -3.53 -8.81
CA THR A 229 31.17 -4.23 -8.27
C THR A 229 31.15 -4.21 -6.74
N LEU A 230 30.71 -3.10 -6.14
CA LEU A 230 30.70 -2.92 -4.69
C LEU A 230 29.60 -3.73 -4.00
N TYR A 231 28.34 -3.66 -4.45
CA TYR A 231 27.31 -4.48 -3.80
C TYR A 231 27.53 -5.98 -4.05
N LEU A 232 28.04 -6.39 -5.22
CA LEU A 232 28.37 -7.81 -5.44
C LEU A 232 29.50 -8.26 -4.51
N ASP A 233 30.51 -7.43 -4.27
CA ASP A 233 31.55 -7.73 -3.27
C ASP A 233 30.94 -7.89 -1.87
N MET A 234 30.02 -7.00 -1.47
CA MET A 234 29.34 -7.14 -0.18
C MET A 234 28.45 -8.36 -0.09
N LEU A 235 27.65 -8.65 -1.12
CA LEU A 235 26.81 -9.84 -1.17
C LEU A 235 27.65 -11.12 -1.07
N GLN A 236 28.83 -11.16 -1.69
CA GLN A 236 29.75 -12.29 -1.54
C GLN A 236 30.32 -12.43 -0.11
N ARG A 237 30.40 -11.33 0.65
CA ARG A 237 30.79 -11.36 2.07
C ARG A 237 29.64 -11.86 2.96
N TYR A 238 28.40 -11.48 2.67
CA TYR A 238 27.20 -11.98 3.37
C TYR A 238 26.88 -13.43 3.02
N PHE A 239 27.17 -13.84 1.79
CA PHE A 239 26.91 -15.18 1.28
C PHE A 239 28.20 -15.90 0.88
N PRO A 240 29.08 -16.25 1.84
CA PRO A 240 30.38 -16.86 1.53
C PRO A 240 30.26 -18.23 0.84
N HIS A 241 29.10 -18.89 0.95
CA HIS A 241 28.80 -20.18 0.34
C HIS A 241 28.20 -20.09 -1.06
N LYS A 242 27.77 -18.90 -1.51
CA LYS A 242 27.10 -18.69 -2.80
C LYS A 242 28.13 -18.18 -3.81
N SER A 243 28.03 -18.66 -5.05
CA SER A 243 28.93 -18.21 -6.10
C SER A 243 28.55 -16.81 -6.59
N ARG A 244 29.53 -16.03 -7.07
CA ARG A 244 29.25 -14.73 -7.72
C ARG A 244 28.32 -14.88 -8.92
N HIS A 245 28.45 -15.97 -9.67
CA HIS A 245 27.59 -16.26 -10.81
C HIS A 245 26.13 -16.33 -10.40
N LEU A 246 25.85 -17.05 -9.31
CA LEU A 246 24.50 -17.18 -8.78
C LEU A 246 23.89 -15.82 -8.39
N LEU A 247 24.66 -14.96 -7.72
CA LEU A 247 24.20 -13.61 -7.34
C LEU A 247 23.90 -12.71 -8.55
N VAL A 248 24.66 -12.87 -9.63
CA VAL A 248 24.46 -12.16 -10.91
C VAL A 248 23.28 -12.73 -11.69
N GLU A 249 23.04 -14.04 -11.59
CA GLU A 249 21.87 -14.66 -12.20
C GLU A 249 20.58 -14.23 -11.49
N HIS A 250 20.61 -14.19 -10.14
CA HIS A 250 19.50 -13.68 -9.33
C HIS A 250 19.15 -12.23 -9.69
N GLU A 251 20.15 -11.37 -9.90
CA GLU A 251 19.95 -9.98 -10.36
C GLU A 251 19.05 -9.89 -11.59
N LYS A 252 19.24 -10.79 -12.58
CA LYS A 252 18.42 -10.81 -13.79
C LYS A 252 16.98 -11.17 -13.51
N TYR A 253 16.75 -12.14 -12.62
CA TYR A 253 15.38 -12.51 -12.24
C TYR A 253 14.73 -11.39 -11.41
N CYS A 254 15.48 -10.69 -10.55
CA CYS A 254 14.99 -9.50 -9.86
C CYS A 254 14.58 -8.41 -10.86
N ASP A 255 15.42 -8.11 -11.86
CA ASP A 255 15.11 -7.12 -12.89
C ASP A 255 13.84 -7.50 -13.68
N GLN A 256 13.70 -8.78 -14.06
CA GLN A 256 12.51 -9.29 -14.74
C GLN A 256 11.27 -9.20 -13.85
N TYR A 257 11.39 -9.56 -12.57
CA TYR A 257 10.31 -9.50 -11.60
C TYR A 257 9.85 -8.07 -11.37
N HIS A 258 10.77 -7.13 -11.16
CA HIS A 258 10.46 -5.71 -11.02
C HIS A 258 9.81 -5.14 -12.28
N PHE A 259 10.34 -5.49 -13.46
CA PHE A 259 9.75 -5.04 -14.72
C PHE A 259 8.32 -5.56 -14.90
N ALA A 260 8.07 -6.85 -14.69
CA ALA A 260 6.73 -7.43 -14.78
C ALA A 260 5.78 -6.83 -13.72
N GLY A 261 6.26 -6.61 -12.50
CA GLY A 261 5.51 -5.98 -11.42
C GLY A 261 5.12 -4.54 -11.76
N GLU A 262 6.02 -3.79 -12.39
CA GLU A 262 5.74 -2.44 -12.86
C GLU A 262 4.73 -2.43 -14.02
N GLN A 263 4.84 -3.35 -14.97
CA GLN A 263 3.83 -3.50 -16.03
C GLN A 263 2.45 -3.81 -15.47
N ARG A 264 2.38 -4.69 -14.46
CA ARG A 264 1.15 -4.99 -13.72
C ARG A 264 0.58 -3.75 -13.04
N ARG A 265 1.42 -2.95 -12.37
CA ARG A 265 1.01 -1.69 -11.72
C ARG A 265 0.42 -0.70 -12.74
N ILE A 266 1.13 -0.49 -13.85
CA ILE A 266 0.67 0.37 -14.95
C ILE A 266 -0.67 -0.11 -15.52
N LEU A 267 -0.88 -1.44 -15.62
CA LEU A 267 -2.14 -2.00 -16.09
C LEU A 267 -3.32 -1.66 -15.17
N VAL A 268 -3.12 -1.73 -13.85
CA VAL A 268 -4.13 -1.33 -12.84
C VAL A 268 -4.43 0.17 -12.93
N ASP A 269 -3.41 1.01 -13.06
CA ASP A 269 -3.57 2.46 -13.23
C ASP A 269 -4.36 2.78 -14.51
N ASN A 270 -4.04 2.09 -15.61
CA ASN A 270 -4.73 2.22 -16.90
C ASN A 270 -6.18 1.74 -16.83
N TRP A 271 -6.47 0.65 -16.11
CA TRP A 271 -7.83 0.21 -15.84
C TRP A 271 -8.62 1.30 -15.11
N THR A 272 -8.07 1.83 -14.02
CA THR A 272 -8.74 2.87 -13.21
C THR A 272 -9.11 4.08 -14.04
N LYS A 273 -8.22 4.50 -14.96
CA LYS A 273 -8.49 5.59 -15.91
C LYS A 273 -9.54 5.20 -16.96
N SER A 274 -9.37 4.05 -17.59
CA SER A 274 -10.28 3.55 -18.63
C SER A 274 -11.70 3.37 -18.11
N ARG A 275 -11.86 2.88 -16.88
CA ARG A 275 -13.13 2.75 -16.18
C ARG A 275 -13.83 4.10 -16.06
N LYS A 276 -13.13 5.11 -15.53
CA LYS A 276 -13.68 6.47 -15.38
C LYS A 276 -14.13 7.06 -16.72
N ASP A 277 -13.27 6.95 -17.73
CA ASP A 277 -13.56 7.45 -19.08
C ASP A 277 -14.74 6.71 -19.73
N PHE A 278 -14.84 5.39 -19.52
CA PHE A 278 -15.95 4.58 -20.01
C PHE A 278 -17.27 5.00 -19.36
N ILE A 279 -17.32 5.07 -18.02
CA ILE A 279 -18.53 5.44 -17.28
C ILE A 279 -19.01 6.82 -17.70
N GLN A 280 -18.11 7.80 -17.85
CA GLN A 280 -18.49 9.14 -18.31
C GLN A 280 -19.12 9.14 -19.71
N LYS A 281 -18.53 8.41 -20.66
CA LYS A 281 -19.07 8.31 -22.03
C LYS A 281 -20.40 7.54 -22.07
N ALA A 282 -20.50 6.48 -21.29
CA ALA A 282 -21.70 5.67 -21.15
C ALA A 282 -22.86 6.49 -20.58
N LEU A 283 -22.63 7.25 -19.51
CA LEU A 283 -23.60 8.17 -18.93
C LEU A 283 -24.08 9.21 -19.95
N LEU A 284 -23.16 9.85 -20.68
CA LEU A 284 -23.49 10.82 -21.71
C LEU A 284 -24.39 10.20 -22.79
N THR A 285 -24.02 9.03 -23.30
CA THR A 285 -24.78 8.32 -24.34
C THR A 285 -26.19 7.96 -23.87
N LEU A 286 -26.34 7.48 -22.63
CA LEU A 286 -27.64 7.13 -22.07
C LEU A 286 -28.50 8.37 -21.83
N LEU A 287 -27.92 9.47 -21.34
CA LEU A 287 -28.63 10.75 -21.16
C LEU A 287 -29.09 11.35 -22.49
N GLU A 288 -28.28 11.30 -23.53
CA GLU A 288 -28.66 11.72 -24.88
C GLU A 288 -29.82 10.89 -25.41
N ALA A 289 -29.80 9.57 -25.19
CA ALA A 289 -30.91 8.69 -25.55
C ALA A 289 -32.19 9.02 -24.77
N CYS A 290 -32.11 9.27 -23.46
CA CYS A 290 -33.25 9.72 -22.66
C CYS A 290 -33.83 11.04 -23.19
N ALA A 291 -33.00 12.03 -23.47
CA ALA A 291 -33.43 13.31 -24.01
C ALA A 291 -34.11 13.17 -25.39
N ALA A 292 -33.56 12.32 -26.26
CA ALA A 292 -34.15 12.01 -27.56
C ALA A 292 -35.54 11.35 -27.41
N HIS A 293 -35.68 10.43 -26.46
CA HIS A 293 -36.97 9.78 -26.16
C HIS A 293 -38.01 10.78 -25.66
N GLU A 294 -37.64 11.68 -24.76
CA GLU A 294 -38.54 12.72 -24.25
C GLU A 294 -39.00 13.67 -25.38
N MET A 295 -38.08 14.08 -26.26
CA MET A 295 -38.40 14.88 -27.42
C MET A 295 -39.33 14.15 -28.40
N GLU A 296 -39.10 12.87 -28.66
CA GLU A 296 -39.99 12.08 -29.52
C GLU A 296 -41.38 11.89 -28.89
N SER A 297 -41.44 11.65 -27.57
CA SER A 297 -42.68 11.52 -26.81
C SER A 297 -43.51 12.80 -26.84
N THR A 298 -42.88 13.98 -26.70
CA THR A 298 -43.57 15.27 -26.82
C THR A 298 -44.10 15.51 -28.24
N LEU A 299 -43.29 15.24 -29.28
CA LEU A 299 -43.73 15.33 -30.68
C LEU A 299 -44.88 14.38 -31.01
N ALA A 300 -44.86 13.15 -30.47
CA ALA A 300 -45.93 12.18 -30.65
C ALA A 300 -47.24 12.66 -29.99
N LYS A 301 -47.16 13.23 -28.77
CA LYS A 301 -48.31 13.84 -28.09
C LYS A 301 -48.88 15.01 -28.89
N ASP A 302 -48.03 15.88 -29.42
CA ASP A 302 -48.47 17.03 -30.24
C ASP A 302 -49.13 16.57 -31.55
N ARG A 303 -48.54 15.58 -32.24
CA ARG A 303 -49.15 14.97 -33.43
C ARG A 303 -50.52 14.38 -33.13
N LYS A 304 -50.66 13.66 -32.01
CA LYS A 304 -51.96 13.10 -31.58
C LYS A 304 -52.98 14.22 -31.33
N ARG A 305 -52.60 15.29 -30.64
CA ARG A 305 -53.47 16.44 -30.37
C ARG A 305 -53.90 17.15 -31.66
N GLN A 306 -52.98 17.30 -32.62
CA GLN A 306 -53.31 17.85 -33.95
C GLN A 306 -54.29 16.95 -34.70
N GLN A 307 -54.11 15.63 -34.66
CA GLN A 307 -55.04 14.68 -35.29
C GLN A 307 -56.44 14.75 -34.67
N GLU A 308 -56.54 14.83 -33.35
CA GLU A 308 -57.80 15.01 -32.61
C GLU A 308 -58.50 16.32 -32.99
N LEU A 309 -57.77 17.44 -33.02
CA LEU A 309 -58.28 18.73 -33.49
C LEU A 309 -58.76 18.67 -34.95
N CYS A 310 -58.00 18.03 -35.84
CA CYS A 310 -58.42 17.84 -37.24
C CYS A 310 -59.69 17.00 -37.36
N ALA A 311 -59.84 15.96 -36.54
CA ALA A 311 -61.03 15.12 -36.51
C ALA A 311 -62.26 15.90 -36.00
N ASP A 312 -62.11 16.66 -34.91
CA ASP A 312 -63.18 17.50 -34.36
C ASP A 312 -63.61 18.60 -35.35
N LEU A 313 -62.65 19.28 -35.99
CA LEU A 313 -62.93 20.26 -37.03
C LEU A 313 -63.68 19.63 -38.22
N LYS A 314 -63.24 18.46 -38.71
CA LYS A 314 -63.94 17.72 -39.77
C LYS A 314 -65.37 17.34 -39.38
N ALA A 315 -65.63 17.01 -38.11
CA ALA A 315 -66.97 16.69 -37.62
C ALA A 315 -67.88 17.95 -37.54
N LYS A 316 -67.33 19.14 -37.30
CA LYS A 316 -68.08 20.40 -37.20
C LYS A 316 -68.38 21.08 -38.54
N VAL A 317 -67.53 20.91 -39.56
CA VAL A 317 -67.73 21.45 -40.93
C VAL A 317 -69.08 21.04 -41.61
N PRO A 318 -69.57 19.79 -41.51
CA PRO A 318 -70.88 19.42 -42.05
C PRO A 318 -72.06 20.05 -41.29
N LEU A 319 -71.91 20.44 -40.02
CA LEU A 319 -72.95 21.18 -39.28
C LEU A 319 -73.05 22.63 -39.76
N SER A 320 -71.92 23.31 -39.93
CA SER A 320 -71.88 24.71 -40.39
C SER A 320 -72.41 24.87 -41.82
N SER A 321 -72.03 23.97 -42.73
CA SER A 321 -72.57 23.96 -44.10
C SER A 321 -74.08 23.70 -44.13
N ARG A 322 -74.60 22.78 -43.29
CA ARG A 322 -76.05 22.56 -43.17
C ARG A 322 -76.81 23.76 -42.57
N VAL A 323 -76.24 24.44 -41.58
CA VAL A 323 -76.84 25.67 -41.02
C VAL A 323 -76.84 26.80 -42.05
N SER A 324 -75.78 26.95 -42.84
CA SER A 324 -75.74 27.95 -43.91
C SER A 324 -76.74 27.66 -45.03
N THR A 325 -76.91 26.40 -45.44
CA THR A 325 -77.96 25.99 -46.39
C THR A 325 -79.36 26.18 -45.82
N PHE A 326 -79.56 25.91 -44.52
CA PHE A 326 -80.84 26.13 -43.85
C PHE A 326 -81.18 27.62 -43.71
N VAL A 327 -80.20 28.46 -43.36
CA VAL A 327 -80.37 29.92 -43.27
C VAL A 327 -80.64 30.52 -44.65
N MET A 328 -79.94 30.06 -45.71
CA MET A 328 -80.25 30.47 -47.09
C MET A 328 -81.64 29.99 -47.56
N ALA A 329 -82.06 28.78 -47.19
CA ALA A 329 -83.39 28.27 -47.50
C ALA A 329 -84.50 29.06 -46.77
N VAL A 330 -84.26 29.50 -45.53
CA VAL A 330 -85.21 30.32 -44.77
C VAL A 330 -85.25 31.77 -45.27
N THR A 331 -84.14 32.34 -45.76
CA THR A 331 -84.14 33.69 -46.37
C THR A 331 -84.80 33.71 -47.74
N LEU A 332 -84.74 32.62 -48.52
CA LEU A 332 -85.47 32.46 -49.78
C LEU A 332 -86.99 32.23 -49.60
N PHE A 333 -87.46 31.94 -48.39
CA PHE A 333 -88.89 31.72 -48.09
C PHE A 333 -89.59 32.95 -47.48
N ILE A 334 -88.86 34.06 -47.22
CA ILE A 334 -89.36 35.28 -46.56
C ILE A 334 -89.41 36.49 -47.54
N VAL A 335 -89.07 36.30 -48.82
CA VAL A 335 -89.31 37.28 -49.91
C VAL A 335 -90.39 36.71 -50.82
#